data_AF-A0A6J4PTC4-F1
#
_entry.id   AF-A0A6J4PTC4-F1
#
_cell.length_a   1.000
_cell.length_b   1.000
_cell.length_c   1.000
_cell.angle_alpha   90.00
_cell.angle_beta   90.00
_cell.angle_gamma   90.00
#
_symmetry.space_group_name_H-M   'P 1'
#
loop_
_entity.id
_entity.type
_entity.pdbx_description
1 polymer ?
#
loop_
_entity_poly.entity_id
_entity_poly.type
_entity_poly.pdbx_seq_one_letter_code
_entity_poly.pdbx_strand_id
1 'polypeptide(L)' 'MVDTESVMRYDVDMVDLPGAECAGEGDFSFAAFSLAHTACGDDVVEVRLGEDTLLEWCMACSVMEIFGPRER' A
#
# COMPACT_ATOMS: atom_id res chain seq x y z
N MET A 1 -12.64 22.19 -37.09
CA MET A 1 -12.69 20.92 -36.34
C MET A 1 -11.31 20.76 -35.75
N VAL A 2 -11.17 21.04 -34.45
CA VAL A 2 -9.88 20.96 -33.74
C VAL A 2 -10.04 19.87 -32.69
N ASP A 3 -9.54 18.70 -33.05
CA ASP A 3 -9.25 17.60 -32.15
C ASP A 3 -7.97 17.92 -31.39
N THR A 4 -8.05 18.10 -30.07
CA THR A 4 -6.89 17.97 -29.16
C THR A 4 -7.38 17.84 -27.73
N GLU A 5 -7.89 16.66 -27.37
CA GLU A 5 -7.89 16.19 -25.99
C GLU A 5 -6.72 15.21 -25.82
N SER A 6 -5.53 15.79 -25.62
CA SER A 6 -4.33 15.05 -25.25
C SER A 6 -4.44 14.63 -23.77
N VAL A 7 -5.13 13.52 -23.54
CA VAL A 7 -5.14 12.86 -22.23
C VAL A 7 -3.81 12.13 -22.08
N MET A 8 -2.97 12.61 -21.16
CA MET A 8 -1.75 11.94 -20.73
C MET A 8 -2.12 10.62 -20.06
N ARG A 9 -2.17 9.54 -20.85
CA ARG A 9 -2.30 8.18 -20.32
C ARG A 9 -0.94 7.78 -19.77
N TYR A 10 -0.81 7.78 -18.44
CA TYR A 10 0.31 7.11 -17.79
C TYR A 10 0.00 5.61 -17.83
N ASP A 11 0.74 4.86 -18.64
CA ASP A 11 0.79 3.40 -18.54
C ASP A 11 1.48 3.06 -17.21
N VAL A 12 0.67 2.71 -16.21
CA VAL A 12 1.16 2.12 -14.98
C VAL A 12 1.27 0.63 -15.25
N ASP A 13 2.48 0.17 -15.55
CA ASP A 13 2.78 -1.26 -15.52
C ASP A 13 2.41 -1.79 -14.13
N MET A 14 1.37 -2.62 -14.06
CA MET A 14 1.08 -3.37 -12.84
C MET A 14 2.25 -4.31 -12.61
N VAL A 15 3.14 -3.94 -11.69
CA VAL A 15 4.21 -4.80 -11.22
C VAL A 15 3.55 -6.00 -10.55
N ASP A 16 3.73 -7.19 -11.15
CA ASP A 16 3.41 -8.47 -10.52
C ASP A 16 4.03 -8.49 -9.12
N LEU A 17 3.20 -8.46 -8.08
CA LEU A 17 3.62 -8.55 -6.68
C LEU A 17 4.21 -9.95 -6.47
N PRO A 18 5.55 -10.11 -6.43
CA PRO A 18 6.13 -11.41 -6.18
C PRO A 18 5.95 -11.73 -4.70
N GLY A 19 5.72 -13.01 -4.42
CA GLY A 19 5.60 -13.56 -3.08
C GLY A 19 6.61 -12.96 -2.11
N ALA A 20 6.08 -12.56 -0.96
CA ALA A 20 6.75 -11.88 0.13
C ALA A 20 8.07 -12.55 0.53
N GLU A 21 9.22 -12.00 0.10
CA GLU A 21 10.54 -12.12 0.77
C GLU A 21 11.44 -10.91 0.44
N CYS A 22 11.12 -9.72 0.96
CA CYS A 22 12.03 -8.56 0.92
C CYS A 22 12.50 -8.21 2.34
N ALA A 23 13.37 -9.05 2.90
CA ALA A 23 14.15 -8.69 4.08
C ALA A 23 15.43 -7.97 3.64
N GLY A 24 15.39 -6.64 3.49
CA GLY A 24 16.57 -5.83 3.22
C GLY A 24 16.29 -4.56 2.42
N GLU A 25 16.60 -3.42 3.03
CA GLU A 25 16.53 -2.05 2.46
C GLU A 25 15.11 -1.50 2.23
N GLY A 26 14.58 -0.84 3.28
CA GLY A 26 13.32 -0.10 3.24
C GLY A 26 12.12 -1.02 3.04
N ASP A 27 11.60 -1.60 4.11
CA ASP A 27 10.35 -2.35 4.03
C ASP A 27 9.20 -1.38 3.66
N PHE A 28 8.95 -1.23 2.36
CA PHE A 28 7.88 -0.40 1.81
C PHE A 28 6.52 -1.09 1.91
N SER A 29 6.40 -2.20 2.66
CA SER A 29 5.15 -2.92 2.88
C SER A 29 4.01 -2.00 3.32
N PHE A 30 4.28 -1.05 4.23
CA PHE A 30 3.31 -0.03 4.62
C PHE A 30 2.82 0.78 3.40
N ALA A 31 3.73 1.38 2.65
CA ALA A 31 3.37 2.17 1.48
C ALA A 31 2.64 1.33 0.42
N ALA A 32 3.04 0.07 0.23
CA ALA A 32 2.39 -0.86 -0.68
C ALA A 32 0.96 -1.19 -0.25
N PHE A 33 0.74 -1.46 1.05
CA PHE A 33 -0.58 -1.70 1.62
C PHE A 33 -1.48 -0.47 1.46
N SER A 34 -1.01 0.71 1.89
CA SER A 34 -1.80 1.95 1.79
C SER A 34 -2.17 2.27 0.34
N LEU A 35 -1.26 2.08 -0.62
CA LEU A 35 -1.53 2.30 -2.06
C LEU A 35 -2.53 1.28 -2.61
N ALA A 36 -2.40 -0.01 -2.26
CA ALA A 36 -3.33 -1.05 -2.69
C ALA A 36 -4.76 -0.80 -2.19
N HIS A 37 -4.90 -0.20 -1.00
CA HIS A 37 -6.19 0.06 -0.36
C HIS A 37 -6.67 1.51 -0.45
N THR A 38 -6.02 2.37 -1.24
CA THR A 38 -6.41 3.80 -1.35
C THR A 38 -7.85 3.97 -1.85
N ALA A 39 -8.33 3.05 -2.69
CA ALA A 39 -9.71 3.07 -3.19
C ALA A 39 -10.76 2.67 -2.14
N CYS A 40 -10.35 2.02 -1.04
CA CYS A 40 -11.24 1.63 0.06
C CYS A 40 -11.60 2.82 0.98
N GLY A 41 -10.81 3.90 0.94
CA GLY A 41 -11.12 5.14 1.65
C GLY A 41 -11.29 4.95 3.16
N ASP A 42 -12.48 5.29 3.67
CA ASP A 42 -12.81 5.25 5.11
C ASP A 42 -12.83 3.83 5.71
N ASP A 43 -12.79 2.79 4.88
CA ASP A 43 -12.71 1.40 5.35
C ASP A 43 -11.30 0.99 5.78
N VAL A 44 -10.30 1.87 5.64
CA VAL A 44 -8.91 1.64 6.07
C VAL A 44 -8.64 2.36 7.39
N VAL A 45 -8.18 1.62 8.39
CA VAL A 45 -7.83 2.13 9.71
C VAL A 45 -6.34 1.91 9.99
N GLU A 46 -5.66 2.97 10.37
CA GLU A 46 -4.29 2.95 10.91
C GLU A 46 -4.34 2.98 12.44
N VAL A 47 -3.64 2.05 13.09
CA VAL A 47 -3.51 1.99 14.56
C VAL A 47 -2.04 1.92 14.93
N ARG A 48 -1.56 2.88 15.73
CA ARG A 48 -0.23 2.81 16.34
C ARG A 48 -0.24 1.88 17.54
N LEU A 49 0.58 0.82 17.49
CA LEU A 49 0.70 -0.17 18.55
C LEU A 49 1.86 0.15 19.52
N GLY A 50 2.76 1.05 19.15
CA GLY A 50 3.91 1.47 19.95
C GLY A 50 4.65 2.64 19.31
N GLU A 51 5.91 2.83 19.72
CA GLU A 51 6.77 3.90 19.16
C GLU A 51 7.15 3.63 17.70
N ASP A 52 7.51 2.38 17.39
CA ASP A 52 7.99 1.97 16.06
C ASP A 52 7.09 0.90 15.40
N THR A 53 5.85 0.73 15.88
CA THR A 53 4.95 -0.32 15.37
C THR A 53 3.57 0.24 15.05
N LEU A 54 3.07 -0.15 13.88
CA LEU A 54 1.81 0.30 13.30
C LEU A 54 1.06 -0.89 12.71
N LEU A 55 -0.26 -0.83 12.76
CA LEU A 55 -1.17 -1.81 12.17
C LEU A 55 -2.07 -1.08 11.18
N GLU A 56 -2.14 -1.56 9.94
CA GLU A 56 -3.20 -1.15 9.02
C GLU A 56 -4.21 -2.28 8.86
N TRP A 57 -5.49 -1.91 8.86
CA TRP A 57 -6.59 -2.83 8.63
C TRP A 57 -7.57 -2.23 7.63
N CYS A 58 -7.75 -2.91 6.50
CA CYS A 58 -8.82 -2.62 5.57
C CYS A 58 -10.01 -3.55 5.85
N MET A 59 -11.12 -2.99 6.33
CA MET A 59 -12.34 -3.73 6.66
C MET A 59 -13.05 -4.21 5.39
N ALA A 60 -13.08 -3.39 4.33
CA ALA A 60 -13.68 -3.75 3.05
C ALA A 60 -13.02 -4.98 2.41
N CYS A 61 -11.70 -5.08 2.49
CA CYS A 61 -10.93 -6.21 1.96
C CYS A 61 -10.70 -7.32 3.01
N SER A 62 -11.07 -7.09 4.28
CA SER A 62 -10.82 -8.02 5.39
C SER A 62 -9.35 -8.45 5.53
N VAL A 63 -8.42 -7.52 5.28
CA VAL A 63 -6.96 -7.76 5.33
C VAL A 63 -6.29 -6.83 6.33
N MET A 64 -5.38 -7.37 7.12
CA MET A 64 -4.68 -6.66 8.19
C MET A 64 -3.19 -7.00 8.14
N GLU A 65 -2.35 -5.99 8.37
CA GLU A 65 -0.90 -6.14 8.42
C GLU A 65 -0.31 -5.30 9.56
N ILE A 66 0.76 -5.81 10.17
CA ILE A 66 1.51 -5.12 11.23
C ILE A 66 2.89 -4.80 10.69
N PHE A 67 3.25 -3.51 10.76
CA PHE A 67 4.52 -2.97 10.31
C PHE A 67 5.35 -2.54 11.53
N GLY A 68 6.62 -2.91 11.54
CA GLY A 68 7.54 -2.52 12.59
C GLY A 68 8.88 -3.22 12.46
N PRO A 69 9.87 -2.82 13.29
CA PRO A 69 11.15 -3.51 13.33
C PRO A 69 10.90 -4.96 13.74
N ARG A 70 11.42 -5.92 12.94
CA ARG A 70 11.45 -7.32 13.36
C ARG A 70 12.29 -7.42 14.63
N GLU A 71 11.74 -8.00 15.69
CA GLU A 71 12.51 -8.35 16.89
C GLU A 71 13.69 -9.22 16.45
N ARG A 72 14.89 -8.78 16.82
CA ARG A 72 16.16 -9.29 16.27
C ARG A 72 16.66 -10.52 17.01
#